data_AF-A0AA38I997-F1
#
_entry.id   AF-A0AA38I997-F1
#
_cell.length_a   1.000
_cell.length_b   1.000
_cell.length_c   1.000
_cell.angle_alpha   90.00
_cell.angle_beta   90.00
_cell.angle_gamma   90.00
#
_symmetry.space_group_name_H-M   'P 1'
#
loop_
_entity.id
_entity.type
_entity.pdbx_description
1 polymer ?
#
loop_
_entity_poly.entity_id
_entity_poly.type
_entity_poly.pdbx_seq_one_letter_code
_entity_poly.pdbx_strand_id
1 'polypeptide(L)'
;MNRAIFGCFLLLSACTCTKLPPTFKKCNRNQKDFNECLSKAVKDAIEQLNRPFRDEGLPSLEPLEIPELTVGAGTGAVEIRRGREKKGLKGAGGSCGN
;
A
#
# COMPACT_ATOMS: atom_id res chain seq x y z
N MET A 1 10.08 -37.90 25.86
CA MET A 1 8.98 -36.93 26.02
C MET A 1 9.44 -35.52 25.60
N ASN A 2 9.95 -35.32 24.37
CA ASN A 2 10.51 -34.01 23.93
C ASN A 2 10.08 -33.60 22.50
N ARG A 3 9.35 -34.44 21.76
CA ARG A 3 8.98 -34.18 20.36
C ARG A 3 7.73 -33.30 20.22
N ALA A 4 6.80 -33.39 21.18
CA ALA A 4 5.57 -32.60 21.17
C ALA A 4 5.81 -31.11 21.52
N ILE A 5 6.81 -30.82 22.36
CA ILE A 5 7.15 -29.45 22.78
C ILE A 5 7.72 -28.65 21.59
N PHE A 6 8.60 -29.28 20.80
CA PHE A 6 9.20 -28.65 19.61
C PHE A 6 8.17 -28.44 18.49
N GLY A 7 7.18 -29.32 18.37
CA GLY A 7 6.08 -29.20 17.40
C GLY A 7 5.12 -28.06 17.72
N CYS A 8 4.85 -27.79 18.99
CA CYS A 8 3.95 -26.72 19.42
C CYS A 8 4.56 -25.32 19.18
N PHE A 9 5.88 -25.18 19.42
CA PHE A 9 6.60 -23.92 19.22
C PHE A 9 6.64 -23.47 17.74
N LEU A 10 6.65 -24.44 16.81
CA LEU A 10 6.61 -24.20 15.37
C LEU A 10 5.22 -23.77 14.86
N LEU A 11 4.14 -24.15 15.54
CA LEU A 11 2.76 -23.79 15.17
C LEU A 11 2.32 -22.42 15.68
N LEU A 12 2.99 -21.85 16.69
CA LEU A 12 2.64 -20.54 17.26
C LEU A 12 3.14 -19.33 16.44
N SER A 13 3.92 -19.55 15.37
CA SER A 13 4.75 -18.51 14.77
C SER A 13 4.06 -17.59 13.73
N ALA A 14 2.79 -17.77 13.34
CA ALA A 14 2.27 -17.13 12.12
C ALA A 14 0.92 -16.39 12.23
N CYS A 15 0.63 -15.70 13.34
CA CYS A 15 -0.50 -14.76 13.41
C CYS A 15 -0.03 -13.30 13.49
N THR A 16 0.67 -12.81 12.45
CA THR A 16 0.89 -11.37 12.29
C THR A 16 -0.35 -10.74 11.65
N CYS A 17 -1.39 -10.49 12.47
CA CYS A 17 -2.48 -9.60 12.07
C CYS A 17 -1.97 -8.16 12.11
N THR A 18 -1.46 -7.65 11.00
CA THR A 18 -1.16 -6.23 10.82
C THR A 18 -2.47 -5.45 10.92
N LYS A 19 -2.62 -4.71 12.02
CA LYS A 19 -3.78 -3.84 12.21
C LYS A 19 -3.60 -2.62 11.31
N LEU A 20 -4.68 -2.18 10.67
CA LEU A 20 -4.68 -0.88 10.01
C LEU A 20 -4.35 0.20 11.06
N PRO A 21 -3.61 1.26 10.66
CA PRO A 21 -3.30 2.36 11.56
C PRO A 21 -4.59 2.88 12.24
N PRO A 22 -4.56 3.18 13.54
CA PRO A 22 -5.74 3.59 14.28
C PRO A 22 -6.34 4.90 13.78
N THR A 23 -5.56 5.69 13.04
CA THR A 23 -5.97 6.97 12.43
C THR A 23 -6.83 6.80 11.18
N PHE A 24 -6.94 5.59 10.63
CA PHE A 24 -7.77 5.34 9.45
C PHE A 24 -9.25 5.29 9.83
N LYS A 25 -10.05 6.12 9.15
CA LYS A 25 -11.51 6.12 9.32
C LYS A 25 -12.09 4.79 8.82
N LYS A 26 -12.94 4.18 9.64
CA LYS A 26 -13.64 2.93 9.32
C LYS A 26 -15.10 3.25 9.00
N CYS A 27 -15.60 2.73 7.90
CA CYS A 27 -17.00 2.87 7.50
C CYS A 27 -17.75 1.56 7.73
N ASN A 28 -18.95 1.64 8.31
CA ASN A 28 -19.81 0.47 8.46
C ASN A 28 -20.53 0.21 7.12
N ARG A 29 -20.44 -1.01 6.60
CA ARG A 29 -21.09 -1.40 5.34
C ARG A 29 -22.61 -1.23 5.35
N ASN A 30 -23.23 -1.29 6.53
CA ASN A 30 -24.69 -1.25 6.68
C ASN A 30 -25.24 0.17 6.89
N GLN A 31 -24.38 1.19 6.94
CA GLN A 31 -24.84 2.56 7.11
C GLN A 31 -25.42 3.11 5.79
N LYS A 32 -26.47 3.95 5.87
CA LYS A 32 -27.11 4.53 4.68
C LYS A 32 -26.13 5.29 3.79
N ASP A 33 -25.17 5.97 4.40
CA ASP A 33 -24.19 6.82 3.70
C ASP A 33 -22.84 6.12 3.50
N PHE A 34 -22.85 4.80 3.24
CA PHE A 34 -21.63 4.01 3.09
C PHE A 34 -20.69 4.57 2.01
N ASN A 35 -21.22 4.88 0.82
CA ASN A 35 -20.41 5.39 -0.30
C ASN A 35 -19.75 6.74 0.02
N GLU A 36 -20.47 7.65 0.67
CA GLU A 36 -19.93 8.94 1.05
C GLU A 36 -18.83 8.80 2.11
N CYS A 37 -19.09 7.98 3.14
CA CYS A 37 -18.08 7.68 4.14
C CYS A 37 -16.84 7.05 3.52
N LEU A 38 -17.01 6.07 2.63
CA LEU A 38 -15.91 5.38 1.99
C LEU A 38 -15.07 6.36 1.16
N SER A 39 -15.71 7.21 0.35
CA SER A 39 -15.03 8.22 -0.44
C SER A 39 -14.22 9.19 0.43
N LYS A 40 -14.80 9.67 1.53
CA LYS A 40 -14.12 10.55 2.49
C LYS A 40 -12.98 9.82 3.22
N ALA A 41 -13.19 8.59 3.65
CA ALA A 41 -12.20 7.78 4.35
C ALA A 41 -11.01 7.43 3.46
N VAL A 42 -11.25 7.13 2.18
CA VAL A 42 -10.17 6.86 1.21
C VAL A 42 -9.34 8.10 0.94
N LYS A 43 -9.97 9.27 0.71
CA LYS A 43 -9.23 10.54 0.53
C LYS A 43 -8.34 10.85 1.74
N ASP A 44 -8.92 10.74 2.94
CA ASP A 44 -8.23 10.96 4.20
C ASP A 44 -7.07 9.95 4.39
N ALA A 45 -7.28 8.68 4.06
CA ALA A 45 -6.23 7.66 4.10
C ALA A 45 -5.08 7.94 3.13
N ILE A 46 -5.36 8.37 1.90
CA ILE A 46 -4.33 8.73 0.91
C ILE A 46 -3.50 9.91 1.42
N GLU A 47 -4.15 10.94 1.98
CA GLU A 47 -3.44 12.09 2.57
C GLU A 47 -2.54 11.68 3.75
N GLN A 48 -3.02 10.77 4.60
CA GLN A 48 -2.23 10.23 5.71
C GLN A 48 -1.03 9.41 5.23
N LEU A 49 -1.18 8.67 4.14
CA LEU A 49 -0.12 7.84 3.54
C LEU A 49 0.96 8.65 2.82
N ASN A 50 0.84 9.97 2.72
CA ASN A 50 1.97 10.85 2.38
C ASN A 50 3.06 10.85 3.45
N ARG A 51 2.81 10.20 4.60
CA ARG A 51 3.79 9.95 5.64
C ARG A 51 3.92 8.44 5.85
N PRO A 52 5.14 7.94 6.09
CA PRO A 52 5.34 6.52 6.36
C PRO A 52 4.76 6.13 7.72
N PHE A 53 4.05 5.01 7.79
CA PHE A 53 3.67 4.36 9.05
C PHE A 53 4.69 3.27 9.37
N ARG A 54 5.72 3.65 10.13
CA ARG A 54 6.86 2.77 10.45
C ARG A 54 6.45 1.53 11.23
N ASP A 55 5.52 1.70 12.18
CA ASP A 55 5.06 0.62 13.04
C ASP A 55 4.34 -0.47 12.24
N GLU A 56 3.63 -0.08 11.17
CA GLU A 56 2.85 -1.00 10.34
C GLU A 56 3.56 -1.37 9.02
N GLY A 57 4.82 -0.93 8.87
CA GLY A 57 5.64 -1.19 7.70
C GLY A 57 5.15 -0.52 6.41
N LEU A 58 4.30 0.50 6.48
CA LEU A 58 3.79 1.19 5.28
C LEU A 58 4.72 2.33 4.87
N PRO A 59 5.29 2.31 3.64
CA PRO A 59 6.10 3.40 3.12
C PRO A 59 5.21 4.61 2.76
N SER A 60 5.84 5.77 2.53
CA SER A 60 5.12 6.93 2.00
C SER A 60 4.67 6.67 0.56
N LEU A 61 3.44 7.06 0.24
CA LEU A 61 2.90 7.01 -1.12
C LEU A 61 3.36 8.19 -1.98
N GLU A 62 3.67 9.35 -1.37
CA GLU A 62 4.11 10.51 -2.12
C GLU A 62 5.34 11.20 -1.50
N PRO A 63 6.40 11.47 -2.28
CA PRO A 63 6.65 10.90 -3.61
C PRO A 63 6.94 9.39 -3.51
N LEU A 64 6.35 8.59 -4.41
CA LEU A 64 6.73 7.18 -4.53
C LEU A 64 8.12 7.11 -5.17
N GLU A 65 9.12 6.76 -4.38
CA GLU A 65 10.48 6.52 -4.87
C GLU A 65 10.58 5.11 -5.44
N ILE A 66 10.52 5.00 -6.77
CA ILE A 66 10.75 3.73 -7.47
C ILE A 66 12.26 3.64 -7.78
N PRO A 67 12.99 2.67 -7.20
CA PRO A 67 14.45 2.61 -7.33
C PRO A 67 14.92 2.29 -8.76
N GLU A 68 14.15 1.47 -9.49
CA GLU A 68 14.39 1.17 -10.90
C GLU A 68 13.04 0.86 -11.58
N LEU A 69 12.79 1.51 -12.71
CA LEU A 69 11.64 1.22 -13.56
C LEU A 69 12.16 0.79 -14.94
N THR A 70 12.03 -0.50 -15.25
CA THR A 70 12.33 -1.01 -16.60
C THR A 70 11.08 -0.93 -17.45
N VAL A 71 10.96 0.11 -18.28
CA VAL A 71 9.89 0.22 -19.28
C VAL A 71 10.33 -0.56 -20.52
N GLY A 72 9.63 -1.65 -20.84
CA GLY A 72 9.82 -2.35 -22.10
C GLY A 72 9.39 -1.46 -23.27
N ALA A 73 10.27 -1.27 -24.26
CA ALA A 73 9.92 -0.51 -25.46
C ALA A 73 8.82 -1.24 -26.24
N GLY A 74 7.69 -0.56 -26.48
CA GLY A 74 6.78 -0.93 -27.57
C GLY A 74 7.49 -0.77 -28.92
N THR A 75 6.92 -1.37 -29.97
CA THR A 75 7.49 -1.52 -31.33
C THR A 75 7.64 -0.19 -32.13
N GLY A 76 8.18 0.86 -31.52
CA GLY A 76 8.49 2.15 -32.14
C GLY A 76 9.83 2.69 -31.66
N ALA A 77 10.53 3.45 -32.52
CA ALA A 77 11.86 3.98 -32.22
C ALA A 77 11.81 4.94 -31.02
N VAL A 78 12.33 4.49 -29.87
CA VAL A 78 12.58 5.33 -28.69
C VAL A 78 14.08 5.40 -28.46
N GLU A 79 14.66 6.58 -28.64
CA GLU A 79 16.04 6.87 -28.27
C GLU A 79 16.13 6.97 -26.74
N ILE A 80 16.42 5.85 -26.06
CA ILE A 80 16.57 5.84 -24.60
C ILE A 80 17.96 6.34 -24.23
N ARG A 81 18.11 7.66 -24.03
CA ARG A 81 19.25 8.22 -23.27
C ARG A 81 19.09 7.82 -21.81
N ARG A 82 19.80 6.76 -21.41
CA ARG A 82 19.77 6.17 -20.07
C ARG A 82 20.51 7.05 -19.05
N GLY A 83 19.91 8.17 -18.65
CA GLY A 83 20.27 8.91 -17.45
C GLY A 83 19.44 8.38 -16.27
N ARG A 84 20.09 7.85 -15.23
CA ARG A 84 19.42 7.35 -14.02
C ARG A 84 19.01 8.52 -13.15
N GLU A 85 17.89 9.15 -13.46
CA GLU A 85 17.29 10.18 -12.61
C GLU A 85 16.17 9.55 -11.78
N LYS A 86 16.16 9.78 -10.45
CA LYS A 86 15.08 9.36 -9.56
C LYS A 86 13.81 10.13 -9.94
N LYS A 87 12.87 9.49 -10.63
CA LYS A 87 11.59 10.09 -11.00
C LYS A 87 10.55 9.78 -9.91
N GLY A 88 10.06 10.82 -9.23
CA GLY A 88 8.90 10.70 -8.35
C GLY A 88 7.63 10.57 -9.17
N LEU A 89 6.85 9.52 -8.93
CA LEU A 89 5.57 9.32 -9.62
C LEU A 89 4.45 9.95 -8.77
N LYS A 90 3.71 10.90 -9.35
CA LYS A 90 2.49 11.47 -8.75
C LYS A 90 1.29 10.72 -9.29
N GLY A 91 0.54 10.07 -8.42
CA GLY A 91 -0.72 9.41 -8.78
C GLY A 91 -1.90 10.37 -8.70
N ALA A 92 -2.77 10.38 -9.72
CA ALA A 92 -4.10 10.96 -9.59
C ALA A 92 -5.06 9.85 -9.13
N GLY A 93 -5.64 9.98 -7.94
CA GLY A 93 -6.61 9.02 -7.42
C GLY A 93 -7.89 9.00 -8.25
N GLY A 94 -8.01 8.04 -9.17
CA GLY A 94 -9.21 7.75 -9.95
C GLY A 94 -9.99 6.56 -9.38
N SER A 95 -11.32 6.59 -9.49
CA SER A 95 -12.21 5.49 -9.07
C SER A 95 -12.39 4.49 -10.22
N CYS A 96 -12.15 3.19 -9.98
CA CYS A 96 -12.62 2.13 -10.88
C CYS A 96 -14.13 1.95 -10.67
N GLY A 97 -14.95 2.51 -11.56
CA GLY A 97 -16.38 2.23 -11.68
C GLY A 97 -16.65 1.30 -12.87
N ASN A 98 -17.74 0.53 -12.80
CA ASN A 98 -18.19 -0.36 -13.88
C ASN A 98 -18.79 0.43 -15.04
#